data_AF-A0A947JX09-F1
#
_entry.id   AF-A0A947JX09-F1
#
_cell.length_a   1.000
_cell.length_b   1.000
_cell.length_c   1.000
_cell.angle_alpha   90.00
_cell.angle_beta   90.00
_cell.angle_gamma   90.00
#
_symmetry.space_group_name_H-M   'P 1'
#
loop_
_entity.id
_entity.type
_entity.pdbx_description
1 polymer ?
#
loop_
_entity_poly.entity_id
_entity_poly.type
_entity_poly.pdbx_seq_one_letter_code
_entity_poly.pdbx_strand_id
1 'polypeptide(L)'
;MAETIDLIQPDRGQDAISIHLVARDGFDAWAKQLSAGQRSALAAQKFDGGGYQTAIVPDGDGWFAVGGVANPAELSSWCMAKLAEDLPAGTYRRAEGEPGPALHGWQTAQYTFERYRQPDKPTGPRVLLTRDVGKIDAAIAEARAVGVVRDLVNTPAEDMGPAALEEHAERLAKTHQGDLAVVRGDTLEQEYPMIHAVGRAAARKHAPRLLHLTWG
;
A
#
# COMPACT_ATOMS: atom_id res chain seq x y z
N MET A 1 8.43 13.59 10.01
CA MET A 1 7.81 12.60 9.11
C MET A 1 8.62 12.65 7.84
N ALA A 2 9.25 11.55 7.41
CA ALA A 2 9.92 11.53 6.11
C ALA A 2 8.91 11.94 5.03
N GLU A 3 9.35 12.69 4.02
CA GLU A 3 8.49 13.03 2.88
C GLU A 3 7.95 11.74 2.27
N THR A 4 6.65 11.51 2.43
CA THR A 4 5.97 10.38 1.79
C THR A 4 5.91 10.68 0.30
N ILE A 5 6.74 10.00 -0.49
CA ILE A 5 6.69 10.07 -1.94
C ILE A 5 5.32 9.55 -2.38
N ASP A 6 4.57 10.37 -3.13
CA ASP A 6 3.30 9.93 -3.71
C ASP A 6 3.57 8.89 -4.80
N LEU A 7 3.17 7.66 -4.48
CA LEU A 7 3.38 6.48 -5.32
C LEU A 7 2.42 6.42 -6.52
N ILE A 8 1.37 7.25 -6.53
CA ILE A 8 0.46 7.40 -7.66
C ILE A 8 0.58 8.82 -8.21
N GLN A 9 0.82 8.94 -9.51
CA GLN A 9 1.03 10.23 -10.17
C GLN A 9 0.22 10.33 -11.48
N PRO A 10 -0.10 11.55 -11.94
CA PRO A 10 -0.79 11.73 -13.22
C PRO A 10 0.11 11.31 -14.38
N ASP A 11 -0.44 10.53 -15.30
CA ASP A 11 0.19 10.23 -16.57
C ASP A 11 0.04 11.43 -17.52
N ARG A 12 1.15 12.14 -17.78
CA ARG A 12 1.26 13.26 -18.73
C ARG A 12 2.06 12.87 -19.97
N GLY A 13 2.29 11.58 -20.19
CA GLY A 13 3.13 11.08 -21.29
C GLY A 13 4.63 11.15 -21.02
N GLN A 14 5.07 11.38 -19.78
CA GLN A 14 6.49 11.32 -19.38
C GLN A 14 7.10 9.93 -19.61
N ASP A 15 8.42 9.78 -19.52
CA ASP A 15 9.05 8.46 -19.60
C ASP A 15 8.63 7.56 -18.44
N ALA A 16 8.26 6.31 -18.75
CA ALA A 16 7.87 5.31 -17.77
C ALA A 16 8.04 3.89 -18.34
N ILE A 17 8.34 2.95 -17.45
CA ILE A 17 8.46 1.53 -17.77
C ILE A 17 7.06 0.96 -17.98
N SER A 18 6.83 0.34 -19.14
CA SER A 18 5.56 -0.30 -19.46
C SER A 18 5.34 -1.56 -18.64
N ILE A 19 4.12 -1.74 -18.13
CA ILE A 19 3.63 -2.95 -17.47
C ILE A 19 2.60 -3.61 -18.39
N HIS A 20 2.92 -4.79 -18.89
CA HIS A 20 1.99 -5.65 -19.62
C HIS A 20 1.30 -6.61 -18.64
N LEU A 21 -0.03 -6.60 -18.61
CA LEU A 21 -0.79 -7.55 -17.79
C LEU A 21 -1.37 -8.64 -18.69
N VAL A 22 -1.18 -9.89 -18.29
CA VAL A 22 -1.63 -11.05 -19.07
C VAL A 22 -2.36 -12.05 -18.17
N ALA A 23 -3.37 -12.70 -18.72
CA ALA A 23 -3.97 -13.87 -18.10
C ALA A 23 -3.35 -15.16 -18.65
N ARG A 24 -3.43 -16.23 -17.86
CA ARG A 24 -2.85 -17.54 -18.18
C ARG A 24 -3.36 -18.09 -19.51
N ASP A 25 -4.64 -17.94 -19.79
CA ASP A 25 -5.29 -18.38 -21.03
C ASP A 25 -4.92 -17.52 -22.25
N GLY A 26 -4.63 -16.23 -22.04
CA GLY A 26 -4.17 -15.30 -23.07
C GLY A 26 -2.66 -15.29 -23.32
N PHE A 27 -1.86 -15.93 -22.45
CA PHE A 27 -0.40 -15.83 -22.46
C PHE A 27 0.22 -16.30 -23.78
N ASP A 28 -0.17 -17.47 -24.30
CA ASP A 28 0.40 -18.03 -25.52
C ASP A 28 0.14 -17.14 -26.75
N ALA A 29 -1.03 -16.50 -26.81
CA ALA A 29 -1.37 -15.59 -27.90
C ALA A 29 -0.56 -14.29 -27.81
N TRP A 30 -0.41 -13.75 -26.61
CA TRP A 30 0.39 -12.56 -26.35
C TRP A 30 1.89 -12.80 -26.62
N ALA A 31 2.45 -13.92 -26.14
CA ALA A 31 3.87 -14.25 -26.29
C ALA A 31 4.31 -14.41 -27.76
N LYS A 32 3.39 -14.72 -28.68
CA LYS A 32 3.66 -14.79 -30.14
C LYS A 32 4.02 -13.42 -30.73
N GLN A 33 3.62 -12.33 -30.09
CA GLN A 33 3.93 -10.96 -30.53
C GLN A 33 5.36 -10.53 -30.15
N LEU A 34 5.98 -11.24 -29.21
CA LEU A 34 7.33 -10.94 -28.72
C LEU A 34 8.43 -11.47 -29.64
N SER A 35 9.64 -10.94 -29.48
CA SER A 35 10.83 -11.51 -30.12
C SER A 35 11.22 -12.87 -29.53
N ALA A 36 12.09 -13.62 -30.23
CA ALA A 36 12.60 -14.89 -29.71
C ALA A 36 13.37 -14.72 -28.40
N GLY A 37 14.15 -13.64 -28.26
CA GLY A 37 14.89 -13.32 -27.03
C GLY A 37 13.96 -13.02 -25.86
N GLN A 38 12.91 -12.25 -26.09
CA GLN A 38 11.90 -11.89 -25.07
C GLN A 38 11.14 -13.13 -24.57
N ARG A 39 10.71 -14.02 -25.47
CA ARG A 39 10.11 -15.31 -25.08
C ARG A 39 11.07 -16.17 -24.28
N SER A 40 12.34 -16.22 -24.67
CA SER A 40 13.36 -16.99 -23.96
C SER A 40 13.60 -16.44 -22.54
N ALA A 41 13.56 -15.11 -22.37
CA ALA A 41 13.68 -14.46 -21.06
C ALA A 41 12.48 -14.77 -20.14
N LEU A 42 11.26 -14.78 -20.67
CA LEU A 42 10.06 -15.20 -19.92
C LEU A 42 10.14 -16.68 -19.51
N ALA A 43 10.55 -17.56 -20.42
CA ALA A 43 10.72 -18.97 -20.14
C ALA A 43 11.78 -19.23 -19.06
N ALA A 44 12.90 -18.48 -19.08
CA ALA A 44 13.94 -18.56 -18.05
C ALA A 44 13.42 -18.14 -16.66
N GLN A 45 12.47 -17.21 -16.61
CA GLN A 45 11.77 -16.79 -15.40
C GLN A 45 10.59 -17.70 -15.03
N LYS A 46 10.32 -18.75 -15.84
CA LYS A 46 9.18 -19.67 -15.69
C LYS A 46 7.83 -18.94 -15.68
N PHE A 47 7.74 -17.82 -16.39
CA PHE A 47 6.51 -17.05 -16.50
C PHE A 47 5.54 -17.76 -17.47
N ASP A 48 4.33 -18.06 -17.00
CA ASP A 48 3.26 -18.73 -17.75
C ASP A 48 1.92 -17.98 -17.70
N GLY A 49 1.92 -16.73 -17.22
CA GLY A 49 0.73 -15.90 -17.04
C GLY A 49 -0.09 -16.26 -15.80
N GLY A 50 0.45 -17.09 -14.89
CA GLY A 50 -0.17 -17.37 -13.61
C GLY A 50 -0.35 -16.11 -12.75
N GLY A 51 -1.45 -16.04 -12.01
CA GLY A 51 -1.74 -14.91 -11.12
C GLY A 51 -0.58 -14.59 -10.18
N TYR A 52 -0.27 -13.30 -10.03
CA TYR A 52 0.84 -12.78 -9.23
C TYR A 52 2.25 -13.12 -9.72
N GLN A 53 2.42 -13.76 -10.89
CA GLN A 53 3.75 -13.85 -11.50
C GLN A 53 4.22 -12.47 -11.97
N THR A 54 5.51 -12.23 -11.83
CA THR A 54 6.21 -11.02 -12.26
C THR A 54 7.37 -11.42 -13.15
N ALA A 55 7.63 -10.63 -14.19
CA ALA A 55 8.80 -10.81 -15.05
C ALA A 55 9.32 -9.48 -15.55
N ILE A 56 10.64 -9.40 -15.72
CA ILE A 56 11.34 -8.29 -16.37
C ILE A 56 11.83 -8.81 -17.72
N VAL A 57 11.47 -8.11 -18.80
CA VAL A 57 11.75 -8.54 -20.17
C VAL A 57 12.59 -7.48 -20.88
N PRO A 58 13.81 -7.80 -21.34
CA PRO A 58 14.64 -6.86 -22.11
C PRO A 58 13.98 -6.40 -23.41
N ASP A 59 14.14 -5.12 -23.73
CA ASP A 59 13.62 -4.50 -24.94
C ASP A 59 14.56 -3.38 -25.42
N GLY A 60 15.41 -3.71 -26.40
CA GLY A 60 16.51 -2.83 -26.82
C GLY A 60 17.45 -2.52 -25.67
N ASP A 61 17.74 -1.23 -25.47
CA ASP A 61 18.53 -0.72 -24.33
C ASP A 61 17.73 -0.62 -23.03
N GLY A 62 16.42 -0.91 -23.07
CA GLY A 62 15.49 -0.85 -21.95
C GLY A 62 14.86 -2.20 -21.63
N TRP A 63 13.73 -2.16 -20.95
CA TRP A 63 12.95 -3.33 -20.57
C TRP A 63 11.51 -2.93 -20.23
N PHE A 64 10.62 -3.91 -20.23
CA PHE A 64 9.25 -3.77 -19.73
C PHE A 64 8.94 -4.86 -18.68
N ALA A 65 7.96 -4.57 -17.83
CA ALA A 65 7.48 -5.50 -16.82
C ALA A 65 6.28 -6.30 -17.35
N VAL A 66 6.13 -7.53 -16.88
CA VAL A 66 4.97 -8.37 -17.15
C VAL A 66 4.39 -8.88 -15.84
N GLY A 67 3.07 -8.76 -15.68
CA GLY A 67 2.33 -9.26 -14.52
C GLY A 67 1.24 -10.25 -14.92
N GLY A 68 1.18 -11.39 -14.24
CA GLY A 68 0.09 -12.34 -14.39
C GLY A 68 -1.12 -11.96 -13.54
N VAL A 69 -2.30 -11.88 -14.16
CA VAL A 69 -3.57 -11.52 -13.49
C VAL A 69 -4.71 -12.43 -13.98
N ALA A 70 -5.81 -12.51 -13.23
CA ALA A 70 -6.96 -13.31 -13.65
C ALA A 70 -7.65 -12.74 -14.90
N ASN A 71 -7.82 -11.42 -14.97
CA ASN A 71 -8.42 -10.73 -16.11
C ASN A 71 -7.77 -9.33 -16.28
N PRO A 72 -6.98 -9.07 -17.35
CA PRO A 72 -6.35 -7.77 -17.57
C PRO A 72 -7.33 -6.61 -17.83
N ALA A 73 -8.58 -6.90 -18.20
CA ALA A 73 -9.63 -5.91 -18.42
C ALA A 73 -10.39 -5.55 -17.13
N GLU A 74 -10.32 -6.40 -16.10
CA GLU A 74 -11.07 -6.23 -14.85
C GLU A 74 -10.15 -6.52 -13.65
N LEU A 75 -9.47 -5.47 -13.18
CA LEU A 75 -8.49 -5.59 -12.12
C LEU A 75 -9.14 -5.49 -10.73
N SER A 76 -8.76 -6.41 -9.84
CA SER A 76 -8.99 -6.27 -8.41
C SER A 76 -7.92 -5.39 -7.75
N SER A 77 -8.15 -5.00 -6.49
CA SER A 77 -7.19 -4.25 -5.68
C SER A 77 -5.80 -4.89 -5.60
N TRP A 78 -5.71 -6.21 -5.73
CA TRP A 78 -4.47 -6.97 -5.50
C TRP A 78 -3.71 -7.32 -6.78
N CYS A 79 -4.29 -7.10 -7.96
CA CYS A 79 -3.74 -7.56 -9.23
C CYS A 79 -2.33 -7.03 -9.53
N MET A 80 -1.96 -5.86 -9.03
CA MET A 80 -0.64 -5.26 -9.24
C MET A 80 0.22 -5.20 -7.97
N ALA A 81 -0.21 -5.83 -6.86
CA ALA A 81 0.53 -5.80 -5.60
C ALA A 81 1.90 -6.50 -5.72
N LYS A 82 1.94 -7.69 -6.32
CA LYS A 82 3.19 -8.45 -6.46
C LYS A 82 4.20 -7.77 -7.40
N LEU A 83 3.71 -7.10 -8.44
CA LEU A 83 4.54 -6.22 -9.29
C LEU A 83 5.18 -5.11 -8.46
N ALA A 84 4.40 -4.41 -7.63
CA ALA A 84 4.94 -3.36 -6.78
C ALA A 84 5.93 -3.90 -5.73
N GLU A 85 5.80 -5.14 -5.27
CA GLU A 85 6.75 -5.79 -4.35
C GLU A 85 8.09 -6.10 -5.02
N ASP A 86 8.07 -6.67 -6.23
CA ASP A 86 9.25 -7.25 -6.87
C ASP A 86 10.01 -6.29 -7.80
N LEU A 87 9.32 -5.30 -8.38
CA LEU A 87 9.93 -4.42 -9.36
C LEU A 87 10.94 -3.45 -8.72
N PRO A 88 12.03 -3.09 -9.43
CA PRO A 88 13.00 -2.10 -8.96
C PRO A 88 12.35 -0.71 -8.83
N ALA A 89 12.98 0.21 -8.12
CA ALA A 89 12.54 1.61 -8.14
C ALA A 89 12.42 2.15 -9.57
N GLY A 90 11.41 2.96 -9.80
CA GLY A 90 11.15 3.52 -11.11
C GLY A 90 9.74 4.06 -11.25
N THR A 91 9.48 4.65 -12.41
CA THR A 91 8.16 5.13 -12.81
C THR A 91 7.57 4.16 -13.80
N TYR A 92 6.34 3.73 -13.56
CA TYR A 92 5.67 2.67 -14.29
C TYR A 92 4.32 3.15 -14.84
N ARG A 93 3.89 2.58 -15.96
CA ARG A 93 2.53 2.73 -16.47
C ARG A 93 2.03 1.41 -17.03
N ARG A 94 0.72 1.19 -17.03
CA ARG A 94 0.15 0.09 -17.80
C ARG A 94 0.39 0.34 -19.29
N ALA A 95 0.80 -0.70 -20.01
CA ALA A 95 0.92 -0.65 -21.46
C ALA A 95 -0.44 -0.45 -22.13
N GLU A 96 -1.48 -1.05 -21.56
CA GLU A 96 -2.88 -0.96 -22.01
C GLU A 96 -3.81 -0.80 -20.81
N GLY A 97 -4.79 0.11 -20.91
CA GLY A 97 -5.79 0.36 -19.87
C GLY A 97 -5.29 1.14 -18.65
N GLU A 98 -6.18 1.40 -17.70
CA GLU A 98 -5.89 2.12 -16.45
C GLU A 98 -5.85 1.16 -15.24
N PRO A 99 -5.03 1.42 -14.20
CA PRO A 99 -4.89 0.50 -13.08
C PRO A 99 -6.17 0.31 -12.24
N GLY A 100 -7.10 1.26 -12.26
CA GLY A 100 -8.39 1.14 -11.60
C GLY A 100 -8.24 0.78 -10.10
N PRO A 101 -8.95 -0.25 -9.59
CA PRO A 101 -8.80 -0.68 -8.19
C PRO A 101 -7.37 -1.10 -7.80
N ALA A 102 -6.53 -1.54 -8.74
CA ALA A 102 -5.18 -2.03 -8.46
C ALA A 102 -4.22 -0.95 -7.94
N LEU A 103 -4.61 0.34 -8.00
CA LEU A 103 -3.92 1.44 -7.32
C LEU A 103 -3.71 1.15 -5.82
N HIS A 104 -4.67 0.47 -5.18
CA HIS A 104 -4.59 0.15 -3.76
C HIS A 104 -3.45 -0.84 -3.45
N GLY A 105 -3.42 -1.98 -4.14
CA GLY A 105 -2.38 -2.99 -3.95
C GLY A 105 -1.01 -2.50 -4.37
N TRP A 106 -0.92 -1.68 -5.42
CA TRP A 106 0.35 -1.08 -5.85
C TRP A 106 1.01 -0.24 -4.75
N GLN A 107 0.24 0.56 -4.02
CA GLN A 107 0.77 1.40 -2.95
C GLN A 107 1.04 0.58 -1.69
N THR A 108 0.07 -0.22 -1.26
CA THR A 108 0.14 -0.93 0.03
C THR A 108 1.15 -2.07 0.04
N ALA A 109 1.54 -2.62 -1.11
CA ALA A 109 2.62 -3.60 -1.22
C ALA A 109 4.01 -3.01 -0.98
N GLN A 110 4.17 -1.68 -1.05
CA GLN A 110 5.46 -1.02 -0.82
C GLN A 110 5.67 -0.59 0.63
N TYR A 111 4.67 -0.80 1.49
CA TYR A 111 4.75 -0.48 2.91
C TYR A 111 5.85 -1.30 3.60
N THR A 112 6.70 -0.61 4.38
CA THR A 112 7.68 -1.24 5.28
C THR A 112 7.58 -0.57 6.64
N PHE A 113 7.61 -1.36 7.72
CA PHE A 113 7.61 -0.84 9.08
C PHE A 113 9.04 -0.57 9.55
N GLU A 114 9.50 0.67 9.40
CA GLU A 114 10.90 1.03 9.57
C GLU A 114 11.23 1.63 10.96
N ARG A 115 10.25 1.71 11.87
CA ARG A 115 10.39 2.36 13.19
C ARG A 115 11.53 1.78 14.03
N TYR A 116 11.74 0.47 13.97
CA TYR A 116 12.73 -0.23 14.80
C TYR A 116 13.94 -0.76 14.02
N ARG A 117 13.80 -0.94 12.71
CA ARG A 117 14.86 -1.42 11.83
C ARG A 117 14.66 -0.86 10.44
N GLN A 118 15.67 -0.17 9.93
CA GLN A 118 15.70 0.25 8.54
C GLN A 118 16.23 -0.87 7.64
N PRO A 119 15.76 -0.95 6.38
CA PRO A 119 16.32 -1.87 5.41
C PRO A 119 17.76 -1.48 5.06
N ASP A 120 18.67 -2.46 5.00
CA ASP A 120 20.08 -2.22 4.65
C ASP A 120 20.24 -1.72 3.20
N LYS A 121 19.29 -2.11 2.32
CA LYS A 121 19.24 -1.76 0.90
C LYS A 121 17.79 -1.51 0.48
N PRO A 122 17.24 -0.30 0.68
CA PRO A 122 15.87 0.00 0.26
C PRO A 122 15.77 -0.05 -1.27
N THR A 123 14.73 -0.70 -1.80
CA THR A 123 14.45 -0.78 -3.24
C THR A 123 14.21 0.61 -3.86
N GLY A 124 13.68 1.56 -3.08
CA GLY A 124 13.20 2.86 -3.54
C GLY A 124 11.75 2.82 -4.04
N PRO A 125 11.15 3.97 -4.40
CA PRO A 125 9.73 4.05 -4.75
C PRO A 125 9.45 3.45 -6.14
N ARG A 126 8.34 2.72 -6.24
CA ARG A 126 7.75 2.30 -7.51
C ARG A 126 6.54 3.19 -7.76
N VAL A 127 6.70 4.22 -8.58
CA VAL A 127 5.64 5.19 -8.89
C VAL A 127 4.79 4.62 -10.03
N LEU A 128 3.47 4.62 -9.87
CA LEU A 128 2.52 4.22 -10.91
C LEU A 128 1.78 5.42 -11.46
N LEU A 129 1.80 5.53 -12.79
CA LEU A 129 1.10 6.56 -13.52
C LEU A 129 -0.31 6.11 -13.88
N THR A 130 -1.26 7.06 -13.81
CA THR A 130 -2.64 6.87 -14.26
C THR A 130 -3.19 8.14 -14.89
N ARG A 131 -4.05 7.98 -15.90
CA ARG A 131 -4.79 9.09 -16.51
C ARG A 131 -6.06 9.46 -15.74
N ASP A 132 -6.50 8.60 -14.81
CA ASP A 132 -7.65 8.83 -13.93
C ASP A 132 -7.31 9.82 -12.79
N VAL A 133 -6.97 11.06 -13.13
CA VAL A 133 -6.48 12.08 -12.17
C VAL A 133 -7.45 12.28 -11.00
N GLY A 134 -8.76 12.23 -11.24
CA GLY A 134 -9.78 12.39 -10.20
C GLY A 134 -9.83 11.27 -9.15
N LYS A 135 -9.13 10.14 -9.37
CA LYS A 135 -9.06 9.02 -8.41
C LYS A 135 -7.78 9.04 -7.56
N ILE A 136 -6.79 9.86 -7.92
CA ILE A 136 -5.46 9.85 -7.31
C ILE A 136 -5.54 10.18 -5.81
N ASP A 137 -6.16 11.30 -5.45
CA ASP A 137 -6.20 11.77 -4.05
C ASP A 137 -6.88 10.75 -3.13
N ALA A 138 -8.02 10.19 -3.57
CA ALA A 138 -8.74 9.17 -2.81
C ALA A 138 -7.92 7.88 -2.64
N ALA A 139 -7.24 7.42 -3.70
CA ALA A 139 -6.39 6.23 -3.64
C ALA A 139 -5.18 6.42 -2.72
N ILE A 140 -4.57 7.61 -2.72
CA ILE A 140 -3.46 7.95 -1.82
C ILE A 140 -3.96 8.04 -0.38
N ALA A 141 -5.10 8.69 -0.14
CA ALA A 141 -5.69 8.82 1.18
C ALA A 141 -6.00 7.45 1.81
N GLU A 142 -6.61 6.55 1.03
CA GLU A 142 -6.90 5.18 1.49
C GLU A 142 -5.62 4.41 1.81
N ALA A 143 -4.62 4.42 0.93
CA ALA A 143 -3.36 3.71 1.17
C ALA A 143 -2.60 4.26 2.39
N ARG A 144 -2.63 5.59 2.61
CA ARG A 144 -2.06 6.22 3.81
C ARG A 144 -2.80 5.81 5.07
N ALA A 145 -4.14 5.74 5.05
CA ALA A 145 -4.92 5.24 6.18
C ALA A 145 -4.57 3.78 6.52
N VAL A 146 -4.41 2.92 5.52
CA VAL A 146 -3.93 1.54 5.72
C VAL A 146 -2.53 1.53 6.34
N GLY A 147 -1.61 2.38 5.85
CA GLY A 147 -0.27 2.54 6.41
C GLY A 147 -0.29 2.92 7.90
N VAL A 148 -1.14 3.89 8.28
CA VAL A 148 -1.33 4.28 9.69
C VAL A 148 -1.80 3.10 10.53
N VAL A 149 -2.82 2.36 10.08
CA VAL A 149 -3.31 1.19 10.83
C VAL A 149 -2.22 0.13 10.99
N ARG A 150 -1.43 -0.13 9.94
CA ARG A 150 -0.30 -1.07 10.01
C ARG A 150 0.77 -0.60 10.99
N ASP A 151 1.10 0.69 11.02
CA ASP A 151 2.06 1.23 11.99
C ASP A 151 1.58 1.09 13.43
N LEU A 152 0.29 1.37 13.68
CA LEU A 152 -0.32 1.19 15.00
C LEU A 152 -0.25 -0.27 15.47
N VAL A 153 -0.63 -1.20 14.58
CA VAL A 153 -0.65 -2.64 14.90
C VAL A 153 0.77 -3.23 15.03
N ASN A 154 1.71 -2.81 14.18
CA ASN A 154 3.08 -3.32 14.19
C ASN A 154 3.92 -2.73 15.33
N THR A 155 3.51 -1.60 15.92
CA THR A 155 4.19 -1.04 17.09
C THR A 155 3.93 -1.95 18.30
N PRO A 156 4.98 -2.48 18.97
CA PRO A 156 4.83 -3.30 20.18
C PRO A 156 3.97 -2.62 21.25
N ALA A 157 3.23 -3.41 22.04
CA ALA A 157 2.31 -2.90 23.05
C ALA A 157 2.97 -1.98 24.11
N GLU A 158 4.26 -2.17 24.38
CA GLU A 158 5.05 -1.31 25.27
C GLU A 158 5.10 0.15 24.76
N ASP A 159 5.15 0.32 23.43
CA ASP A 159 5.25 1.61 22.74
C ASP A 159 3.91 2.09 22.15
N MET A 160 2.89 1.20 22.09
CA MET A 160 1.54 1.48 21.60
C MET A 160 0.47 1.17 22.67
N GLY A 161 0.67 1.67 23.88
CA GLY A 161 -0.33 1.59 24.94
C GLY A 161 -1.48 2.60 24.76
N PRO A 162 -2.45 2.63 25.70
CA PRO A 162 -3.61 3.52 25.61
C PRO A 162 -3.25 5.01 25.42
N ALA A 163 -2.18 5.48 26.05
CA ALA A 163 -1.72 6.86 25.88
C ALA A 163 -1.21 7.19 24.48
N ALA A 164 -0.51 6.25 23.85
CA ALA A 164 -0.05 6.43 22.47
C ALA A 164 -1.23 6.44 21.49
N LEU A 165 -2.23 5.58 21.72
CA LEU A 165 -3.47 5.59 20.93
C LEU A 165 -4.25 6.91 21.07
N GLU A 166 -4.30 7.50 22.28
CA GLU A 166 -4.85 8.85 22.48
C GLU A 166 -4.09 9.89 21.65
N GLU A 167 -2.76 9.90 21.70
CA GLU A 167 -1.95 10.85 20.93
C GLU A 167 -2.19 10.74 19.41
N HIS A 168 -2.35 9.51 18.91
CA HIS A 168 -2.70 9.27 17.51
C HIS A 168 -4.10 9.81 17.17
N ALA A 169 -5.08 9.60 18.05
CA ALA A 169 -6.42 10.14 17.86
C ALA A 169 -6.46 11.67 17.92
N GLU A 170 -5.71 12.29 18.85
CA GLU A 170 -5.57 13.75 18.96
C GLU A 170 -4.99 14.35 17.68
N ARG A 171 -3.94 13.71 17.14
CA ARG A 171 -3.31 14.14 15.90
C ARG A 171 -4.28 14.05 14.73
N LEU A 172 -5.03 12.95 14.63
CA LEU A 172 -6.04 12.75 13.59
C LEU A 172 -7.16 13.80 13.68
N ALA A 173 -7.70 14.02 14.87
CA ALA A 173 -8.72 15.04 15.15
C ALA A 173 -8.24 16.42 14.72
N LYS A 174 -7.02 16.81 15.15
CA LYS A 174 -6.42 18.09 14.78
C LYS A 174 -6.22 18.25 13.27
N THR A 175 -5.73 17.22 12.59
CA THR A 175 -5.48 17.27 11.15
C THR A 175 -6.76 17.42 10.34
N HIS A 176 -7.84 16.74 10.74
CA HIS A 176 -9.10 16.71 10.00
C HIS A 176 -10.20 17.58 10.60
N GLN A 177 -9.87 18.41 11.60
CA GLN A 177 -10.81 19.28 12.31
C GLN A 177 -11.98 18.50 12.93
N GLY A 178 -11.69 17.31 13.45
CA GLY A 178 -12.64 16.51 14.23
C GLY A 178 -12.59 16.85 15.72
N ASP A 179 -13.62 16.42 16.45
CA ASP A 179 -13.71 16.55 17.90
C ASP A 179 -13.32 15.24 18.58
N LEU A 180 -12.44 15.32 19.58
CA LEU A 180 -12.04 14.17 20.38
C LEU A 180 -12.40 14.40 21.85
N ALA A 181 -13.24 13.51 22.39
CA ALA A 181 -13.48 13.39 23.82
C ALA A 181 -12.71 12.20 24.40
N VAL A 182 -12.03 12.43 25.52
CA VAL A 182 -11.23 11.41 26.22
C VAL A 182 -11.76 11.25 27.64
N VAL A 183 -12.12 10.02 28.02
CA VAL A 183 -12.54 9.68 29.38
C VAL A 183 -11.46 8.82 30.04
N ARG A 184 -11.01 9.22 31.23
CA ARG A 184 -9.93 8.56 32.00
C ARG A 184 -10.10 8.78 33.50
N GLY A 185 -9.36 8.01 34.31
CA GLY A 185 -9.36 8.13 35.77
C GLY A 185 -10.74 7.85 36.38
N ASP A 186 -11.10 8.60 37.42
CA ASP A 186 -12.32 8.39 38.21
C ASP A 186 -13.60 8.45 37.34
N THR A 187 -13.64 9.35 36.35
CA THR A 187 -14.78 9.43 35.41
C THR A 187 -14.93 8.14 34.60
N LEU A 188 -13.82 7.51 34.20
CA LEU A 188 -13.87 6.22 33.50
C LEU A 188 -14.34 5.10 34.43
N GLU A 189 -13.93 5.11 35.69
CA GLU A 189 -14.41 4.14 36.69
C GLU A 189 -15.91 4.27 36.96
N GLN A 190 -16.42 5.49 37.04
CA GLN A 190 -17.82 5.77 37.34
C GLN A 190 -18.74 5.52 36.14
N GLU A 191 -18.38 6.03 34.96
CA GLU A 191 -19.26 6.04 33.79
C GLU A 191 -19.04 4.82 32.88
N TYR A 192 -17.84 4.22 32.89
CA TYR A 192 -17.47 3.07 32.07
C TYR A 192 -16.76 1.97 32.87
N PRO A 193 -17.41 1.44 33.94
CA PRO A 193 -16.78 0.56 34.92
C PRO A 193 -16.21 -0.72 34.31
N MET A 194 -16.79 -1.22 33.21
CA MET A 194 -16.28 -2.42 32.51
C MET A 194 -14.93 -2.17 31.84
N ILE A 195 -14.72 -0.99 31.23
CA ILE A 195 -13.43 -0.62 30.62
C ILE A 195 -12.38 -0.44 31.72
N HIS A 196 -12.74 0.28 32.79
CA HIS A 196 -11.87 0.44 33.94
C HIS A 196 -11.48 -0.90 34.58
N ALA A 197 -12.45 -1.80 34.80
CA ALA A 197 -12.21 -3.08 35.44
C ALA A 197 -11.21 -3.98 34.70
N VAL A 198 -11.22 -3.95 33.36
CA VAL A 198 -10.25 -4.69 32.53
C VAL A 198 -8.86 -4.06 32.61
N GLY A 199 -8.77 -2.73 32.57
CA GLY A 199 -7.48 -2.02 32.49
C GLY A 199 -6.81 -1.68 33.82
N ARG A 200 -7.52 -1.78 34.96
CA ARG A 200 -7.05 -1.26 36.27
C ARG A 200 -5.73 -1.86 36.78
N ALA A 201 -5.34 -3.04 36.30
CA ALA A 201 -4.11 -3.71 36.70
C ALA A 201 -2.88 -3.23 35.92
N ALA A 202 -3.05 -2.44 34.86
CA ALA A 202 -1.95 -1.92 34.07
C ALA A 202 -1.12 -0.90 34.85
N ALA A 203 0.17 -0.78 34.52
CA ALA A 203 1.00 0.30 35.04
C ALA A 203 0.39 1.67 34.71
N ARG A 204 0.62 2.69 35.56
CA ARG A 204 0.00 4.02 35.41
C ARG A 204 0.19 4.64 34.02
N LYS A 205 1.34 4.40 33.37
CA LYS A 205 1.62 4.85 31.99
C LYS A 205 0.69 4.23 30.93
N HIS A 206 0.09 3.09 31.24
CA HIS A 206 -0.87 2.36 30.40
C HIS A 206 -2.28 2.36 31.02
N ALA A 207 -2.60 3.35 31.86
CA ALA A 207 -3.93 3.49 32.42
C ALA A 207 -5.01 3.50 31.30
N PRO A 208 -6.13 2.77 31.51
CA PRO A 208 -7.18 2.65 30.52
C PRO A 208 -7.83 4.00 30.25
N ARG A 209 -8.40 4.13 29.06
CA ARG A 209 -9.13 5.31 28.61
C ARG A 209 -10.13 4.94 27.52
N LEU A 210 -11.18 5.73 27.40
CA LEU A 210 -12.13 5.68 26.29
C LEU A 210 -11.90 6.89 25.40
N LEU A 211 -11.80 6.66 24.09
CA LEU A 211 -11.63 7.70 23.08
C LEU A 211 -12.90 7.76 22.23
N HIS A 212 -13.52 8.93 22.13
CA HIS A 212 -14.66 9.18 21.28
C HIS A 212 -14.32 10.28 20.28
N LEU A 213 -14.12 9.89 19.03
CA LEU A 213 -13.75 10.77 17.92
C LEU A 213 -14.96 10.96 17.00
N THR A 214 -15.33 12.20 16.74
CA THR A 214 -16.40 12.57 15.81
C THR A 214 -15.87 13.51 14.73
N TRP A 215 -16.41 13.38 13.52
CA TRP A 215 -16.06 14.21 12.37
C TRP A 215 -17.33 14.42 11.53
N GLY A 216 -17.59 15.67 11.13
CA GLY A 216 -18.76 16.05 10.33
C GLY A 216 -19.37 17.38 10.74
#